data_AF-A0A1R4H6H8-F1
#
_entry.id   AF-A0A1R4H6H8-F1
#
_cell.length_a   1.000
_cell.length_b   1.000
_cell.length_c   1.000
_cell.angle_alpha   90.00
_cell.angle_beta   90.00
_cell.angle_gamma   90.00
#
_symmetry.space_group_name_H-M   'P 1'
#
loop_
_entity.id
_entity.type
_entity.pdbx_description
1 polymer ?
#
loop_
_entity_poly.entity_id
_entity_poly.type
_entity_poly.pdbx_seq_one_letter_code
_entity_poly.pdbx_strand_id
1 'polypeptide(L)'
;MTSITFRQIIFRLSMMGLILGILINTYDILFGSVLEALHILFEVIEVVLDNVVESIFHTGVHETQTIVFYLLVAIGVGVCYGLSHAFVKLFHSITDTCTSCKTMSQLYWHDITIIQKILWIGGLILVFIASLMFFGLM
;
A
#
# COMPACT_ATOMS: atom_id res chain seq x y z
N MET A 1 38.93 -18.99 6.59
CA MET A 1 38.37 -17.62 6.55
C MET A 1 37.05 -17.49 5.75
N THR A 2 36.40 -18.60 5.38
CA THR A 2 35.21 -18.64 4.50
C THR A 2 33.88 -18.89 5.22
N SER A 3 33.87 -19.39 6.46
CA SER A 3 32.60 -19.64 7.19
C SER A 3 32.00 -18.39 7.84
N ILE A 4 32.84 -17.41 8.19
CA ILE A 4 32.41 -16.14 8.81
C ILE A 4 31.60 -15.30 7.82
N THR A 5 32.00 -15.30 6.54
CA THR A 5 31.29 -14.58 5.47
C THR A 5 29.95 -15.23 5.13
N PHE A 6 29.86 -16.58 5.13
CA PHE A 6 28.61 -17.29 4.85
C PHE A 6 27.53 -17.04 5.92
N ARG A 7 27.90 -17.09 7.21
CA ARG A 7 26.99 -16.78 8.32
C ARG A 7 26.49 -15.33 8.27
N GLN A 8 27.36 -14.39 7.91
CA GLN A 8 26.98 -12.98 7.76
C GLN A 8 26.03 -12.75 6.58
N ILE A 9 26.21 -13.48 5.47
CA ILE A 9 25.31 -13.41 4.31
C ILE A 9 23.93 -13.93 4.68
N ILE A 10 23.83 -15.11 5.29
CA ILE A 10 22.55 -15.68 5.74
C ILE A 10 21.84 -14.72 6.71
N PHE A 11 22.57 -14.14 7.66
CA PHE A 11 21.99 -13.21 8.62
C PHE A 11 21.41 -11.95 7.94
N ARG A 12 22.17 -11.32 7.03
CA ARG A 12 21.69 -10.14 6.29
C ARG A 12 20.45 -10.45 5.45
N LEU A 13 20.45 -11.63 4.83
CA LEU A 13 19.37 -12.07 3.96
C LEU A 13 18.09 -12.40 4.75
N SER A 14 18.23 -13.04 5.90
CA SER A 14 17.14 -13.27 6.86
C SER A 14 16.56 -11.95 7.38
N MET A 15 17.41 -11.00 7.75
CA MET A 15 16.97 -9.67 8.17
C MET A 15 16.19 -8.94 7.07
N MET A 16 16.65 -9.02 5.82
CA MET A 16 15.94 -8.42 4.69
C MET A 16 14.57 -9.07 4.49
N GLY A 17 14.47 -10.40 4.64
CA GLY A 17 13.19 -11.11 4.58
C GLY A 17 12.22 -10.71 5.68
N LEU A 18 12.70 -10.56 6.91
CA LEU A 18 11.88 -10.07 8.03
C LEU A 18 11.37 -8.65 7.77
N ILE A 19 12.25 -7.75 7.30
CA ILE A 19 11.85 -6.37 6.98
C ILE A 19 10.79 -6.35 5.89
N LEU A 20 10.97 -7.14 4.82
CA LEU A 20 10.01 -7.21 3.73
C LEU A 20 8.67 -7.80 4.18
N GLY A 21 8.70 -8.86 5.00
CA GLY A 21 7.49 -9.47 5.57
C GLY A 21 6.72 -8.52 6.48
N ILE A 22 7.42 -7.80 7.37
CA ILE A 22 6.81 -6.78 8.23
C ILE A 22 6.22 -5.66 7.39
N LEU A 23 6.93 -5.20 6.36
CA LEU A 23 6.48 -4.12 5.49
C LEU A 23 5.19 -4.49 4.74
N ILE A 24 5.15 -5.69 4.14
CA ILE A 24 3.97 -6.18 3.41
C ILE A 24 2.78 -6.36 4.36
N ASN A 25 2.98 -7.01 5.52
CA ASN A 25 1.89 -7.26 6.45
C ASN A 25 1.35 -5.96 7.07
N THR A 26 2.26 -5.02 7.39
CA THR A 26 1.89 -3.71 7.91
C THR A 26 1.13 -2.91 6.86
N TYR A 27 1.56 -2.97 5.59
CA TYR A 27 0.84 -2.35 4.49
C TYR A 27 -0.57 -2.93 4.36
N ASP A 28 -0.73 -4.25 4.37
CA ASP A 28 -2.02 -4.92 4.20
C ASP A 28 -2.99 -4.56 5.33
N ILE A 29 -2.55 -4.66 6.58
CA ILE A 29 -3.35 -4.31 7.76
C ILE A 29 -3.73 -2.82 7.73
N LEU A 30 -2.77 -1.92 7.52
CA LEU A 30 -3.04 -0.48 7.50
C LEU A 30 -4.00 -0.11 6.37
N PHE A 31 -3.77 -0.64 5.18
CA PHE A 31 -4.62 -0.35 4.02
C PHE A 31 -6.04 -0.86 4.24
N GLY A 32 -6.19 -2.10 4.72
CA GLY A 32 -7.48 -2.69 5.07
C GLY A 32 -8.23 -1.87 6.12
N SER A 33 -7.58 -1.55 7.25
CA SER A 33 -8.20 -0.77 8.33
C SER A 33 -8.58 0.65 7.91
N VAL A 34 -7.77 1.29 7.07
CA VAL A 34 -8.10 2.63 6.54
C VAL A 34 -9.31 2.57 5.62
N LEU A 35 -9.40 1.57 4.73
CA LEU A 35 -10.56 1.40 3.86
C LEU A 35 -11.83 1.12 4.65
N GLU A 36 -11.75 0.24 5.65
CA GLU A 36 -12.87 -0.06 6.54
C GLU A 36 -13.35 1.18 7.30
N ALA A 37 -12.41 1.94 7.90
CA ALA A 37 -12.74 3.19 8.58
C ALA A 37 -13.38 4.23 7.64
N LEU A 38 -12.90 4.32 6.40
CA LEU A 38 -13.46 5.22 5.39
C LEU A 38 -14.87 4.78 4.95
N HIS A 39 -15.12 3.47 4.87
CA HIS A 39 -16.44 2.92 4.57
C HIS A 39 -17.45 3.23 5.69
N ILE A 40 -17.07 3.00 6.95
CA ILE A 40 -17.90 3.36 8.11
C ILE A 40 -18.18 4.86 8.13
N LEU A 41 -17.17 5.69 7.86
CA LEU A 41 -17.35 7.14 7.78
C LEU A 41 -18.36 7.52 6.68
N PHE A 42 -18.29 6.87 5.52
CA PHE A 42 -19.24 7.09 4.43
C PHE A 42 -20.68 6.74 4.85
N GLU A 43 -20.88 5.59 5.50
CA GLU A 43 -22.19 5.17 6.01
C GLU A 43 -22.76 6.18 7.03
N VAL A 44 -21.93 6.67 7.95
CA VAL A 44 -22.34 7.72 8.90
C VAL A 44 -22.74 9.00 8.18
N ILE A 45 -21.98 9.43 7.16
CA ILE A 45 -22.32 10.62 6.37
C ILE A 45 -23.66 10.42 5.66
N GLU A 46 -23.88 9.26 5.04
CA GLU A 46 -25.14 8.92 4.36
C GLU A 46 -26.34 9.02 5.30
N VAL A 47 -26.28 8.37 6.46
CA VAL A 47 -27.36 8.40 7.47
C VAL A 47 -27.63 9.82 7.96
N VAL A 48 -26.59 10.62 8.19
CA VAL A 48 -26.76 12.02 8.61
C VAL A 48 -27.39 12.84 7.49
N LEU A 49 -26.95 12.67 6.24
CA LEU A 49 -27.51 13.37 5.08
C LEU A 49 -28.98 13.02 4.88
N ASP A 50 -29.35 11.74 4.96
CA ASP A 50 -30.73 11.28 4.82
C ASP A 50 -31.65 11.99 5.82
N ASN A 51 -31.28 11.99 7.10
CA ASN A 51 -32.06 12.64 8.14
C ASN A 51 -32.17 14.17 7.94
N VAL A 52 -31.09 14.82 7.50
CA VAL A 52 -31.08 16.26 7.25
C VAL A 52 -31.96 16.62 6.05
N VAL A 53 -31.86 15.88 4.95
CA VAL A 53 -32.65 16.11 3.74
C VAL A 53 -34.13 15.83 4.01
N GLU A 54 -34.46 14.72 4.68
CA GLU A 54 -35.84 14.41 5.07
C GLU A 54 -36.44 15.52 5.94
N SER A 55 -35.69 16.00 6.94
CA SER A 55 -36.17 17.06 7.84
C SER A 55 -36.35 18.42 7.16
N ILE A 56 -35.50 18.77 6.18
CA ILE A 56 -35.57 20.08 5.51
C ILE A 56 -36.67 20.06 4.45
N PHE A 57 -36.72 19.01 3.63
CA PHE A 57 -37.58 18.96 2.46
C PHE A 57 -38.93 18.28 2.73
N HIS A 58 -39.14 17.68 3.90
CA HIS A 58 -40.35 16.92 4.25
C HIS A 58 -40.70 15.89 3.15
N THR A 59 -39.67 15.32 2.54
CA THR A 59 -39.76 14.39 1.41
C THR A 59 -40.06 12.97 1.90
N GLY A 60 -40.66 12.17 1.03
CA GLY A 60 -40.77 10.73 1.29
C GLY A 60 -39.42 10.03 1.19
N VAL A 61 -39.29 8.87 1.85
CA VAL A 61 -38.05 8.08 1.94
C VAL A 61 -37.35 7.87 0.59
N HIS A 62 -38.11 7.56 -0.48
CA HIS A 62 -37.54 7.32 -1.81
C HIS A 62 -36.96 8.58 -2.47
N GLU A 63 -37.57 9.75 -2.23
CA GLU A 63 -37.08 11.01 -2.76
C GLU A 63 -35.84 11.49 -2.01
N THR A 64 -35.83 11.35 -0.68
CA THR A 64 -34.66 11.64 0.18
C THR A 64 -33.43 10.84 -0.28
N GLN A 65 -33.58 9.52 -0.44
CA GLN A 65 -32.49 8.64 -0.87
C GLN A 65 -31.92 9.04 -2.24
N THR A 66 -32.78 9.43 -3.17
CA THR A 66 -32.36 9.87 -4.52
C THR A 66 -31.54 11.16 -4.43
N ILE A 67 -31.99 12.13 -3.63
CA ILE A 67 -31.30 13.41 -3.43
C ILE A 67 -29.93 13.19 -2.76
N VAL A 68 -29.89 12.39 -1.69
CA VAL A 68 -28.66 12.07 -0.96
C VAL A 68 -27.66 11.32 -1.83
N PHE A 69 -28.12 10.39 -2.66
CA PHE A 69 -27.28 9.71 -3.63
C PHE A 69 -26.61 10.70 -4.60
N TYR A 70 -27.37 11.59 -5.23
CA TYR A 70 -26.79 12.58 -6.15
C TYR A 70 -25.83 13.56 -5.44
N LEU A 71 -26.13 13.92 -4.19
CA LEU A 71 -25.25 14.77 -3.39
C LEU A 71 -23.92 14.07 -3.06
N LEU A 72 -23.97 12.81 -2.63
CA LEU A 72 -22.79 11.97 -2.37
C LEU A 72 -21.97 11.75 -3.64
N VAL A 73 -22.60 11.52 -4.79
CA VAL A 73 -21.90 11.42 -6.08
C VAL A 73 -21.17 12.71 -6.43
N ALA A 74 -21.82 13.87 -6.27
CA ALA A 74 -21.19 15.16 -6.55
C ALA A 74 -19.97 15.42 -5.63
N ILE A 75 -20.10 15.15 -4.34
CA ILE A 75 -19.00 15.24 -3.37
C ILE A 75 -17.89 14.25 -3.74
N GLY A 76 -18.26 13.01 -4.06
CA GLY A 76 -17.33 11.94 -4.44
C GLY A 76 -16.50 12.30 -5.66
N VAL A 77 -17.10 12.88 -6.71
CA VAL A 77 -16.38 13.37 -7.89
C VAL A 77 -15.38 14.47 -7.51
N GLY A 78 -15.77 15.42 -6.67
CA GLY A 78 -14.87 16.48 -6.19
C GLY A 78 -13.68 15.94 -5.39
N VAL A 79 -13.92 14.99 -4.49
CA VAL A 79 -12.88 14.32 -3.70
C VAL A 79 -11.95 13.50 -4.60
N CYS A 80 -12.49 12.71 -5.52
CA CYS A 80 -11.72 11.95 -6.51
C CYS A 80 -10.84 12.86 -7.38
N TYR A 81 -11.35 14.02 -7.80
CA TYR A 81 -10.56 14.99 -8.54
C TYR A 81 -9.39 15.51 -7.71
N GLY A 82 -9.61 15.93 -6.47
CA GLY A 82 -8.54 16.38 -5.57
C GLY A 82 -7.49 15.28 -5.30
N LEU A 83 -7.94 14.06 -5.02
CA LEU A 83 -7.08 12.89 -4.82
C LEU A 83 -6.27 12.56 -6.07
N SER A 84 -6.84 12.67 -7.27
CA SER A 84 -6.10 12.41 -8.51
C SER A 84 -4.89 13.32 -8.68
N HIS A 85 -5.02 14.62 -8.34
CA HIS A 85 -3.91 15.56 -8.36
C HIS A 85 -2.86 15.26 -7.30
N ALA A 86 -3.30 14.91 -6.09
CA ALA A 86 -2.40 14.50 -5.01
C ALA A 86 -1.62 13.22 -5.40
N PHE A 87 -2.31 12.25 -6.00
CA PHE A 87 -1.72 11.00 -6.46
C PHE A 87 -0.68 11.25 -7.56
N VAL A 88 -0.96 12.11 -8.53
CA VAL A 88 0.01 12.49 -9.56
C VAL A 88 1.25 13.13 -8.94
N LYS A 89 1.11 14.02 -7.95
CA LYS A 89 2.27 14.64 -7.27
C LYS A 89 3.09 13.62 -6.48
N LEU A 90 2.44 12.74 -5.74
CA LEU A 90 3.09 11.65 -5.00
C LEU A 90 3.82 10.71 -5.96
N PHE A 91 3.19 10.35 -7.08
CA PHE A 91 3.78 9.49 -8.09
C PHE A 91 5.05 10.08 -8.68
N HIS A 92 5.04 11.38 -9.02
CA HIS A 92 6.25 12.06 -9.49
C HIS A 92 7.34 12.09 -8.41
N SER A 93 7.01 12.45 -7.17
CA SER A 93 7.97 12.48 -6.06
C SER A 93 8.60 11.11 -5.76
N ILE A 94 7.81 10.05 -5.82
CA ILE A 94 8.29 8.67 -5.66
C ILE A 94 9.16 8.28 -6.86
N THR A 95 8.76 8.63 -8.07
CA THR A 95 9.51 8.31 -9.30
C THR A 95 10.87 9.02 -9.31
N ASP A 96 10.95 10.27 -8.89
CA ASP A 96 12.20 11.04 -8.80
C ASP A 96 13.15 10.46 -7.74
N THR A 97 12.60 10.03 -6.60
CA THR A 97 13.37 9.34 -5.56
C THR A 97 13.83 7.97 -6.04
N CYS A 98 12.96 7.24 -6.75
CA CYS A 98 13.23 5.90 -7.27
C CYS A 98 14.28 5.92 -8.37
N THR A 99 14.23 6.89 -9.29
CA THR A 99 15.26 7.07 -10.34
C THR A 99 16.62 7.39 -9.74
N SER A 100 16.66 8.21 -8.68
CA SER A 100 17.88 8.48 -7.92
C SER A 100 18.43 7.22 -7.24
N CYS A 101 17.57 6.43 -6.59
CA CYS A 101 17.94 5.14 -5.98
C CYS A 101 18.38 4.09 -7.03
N LYS A 102 17.74 4.07 -8.20
CA LYS A 102 18.07 3.16 -9.31
C LYS A 102 19.48 3.41 -9.83
N THR A 103 19.86 4.68 -9.98
CA THR A 103 21.20 5.07 -10.43
C THR A 103 22.28 4.58 -9.45
N MET A 104 22.05 4.78 -8.15
CA MET A 104 22.95 4.28 -7.10
C MET A 104 23.00 2.75 -7.05
N SER A 105 21.86 2.08 -7.21
CA SER A 105 21.78 0.62 -7.20
C SER A 105 22.44 -0.01 -8.44
N GLN A 106 22.38 0.65 -9.60
CA GLN A 106 23.04 0.19 -10.82
C GLN A 106 24.57 0.29 -10.72
N LEU A 107 25.08 1.38 -10.16
CA LEU A 107 26.52 1.52 -9.87
C LEU A 107 26.98 0.42 -8.91
N TYR A 108 26.25 0.22 -7.82
CA TYR A 108 26.54 -0.84 -6.85
C TYR A 108 26.47 -2.25 -7.48
N TRP A 109 25.48 -2.51 -8.35
CA TRP A 109 25.35 -3.80 -9.03
C TRP A 109 26.51 -4.09 -9.99
N HIS A 110 27.10 -3.06 -10.59
CA HIS A 110 28.26 -3.23 -11.48
C HIS A 110 29.53 -3.61 -10.72
N ASP A 111 29.70 -3.11 -9.49
CA ASP A 111 30.88 -3.36 -8.65
C ASP A 111 30.87 -4.74 -7.94
N ILE A 112 29.72 -5.43 -7.95
CA ILE A 112 29.56 -6.74 -7.28
C ILE A 112 30.08 -7.89 -8.14
N THR A 113 30.81 -8.82 -7.50
CA THR A 113 31.29 -10.06 -8.13
C THR A 113 30.16 -11.03 -8.50
N ILE A 114 30.34 -11.82 -9.57
CA ILE A 114 29.32 -12.77 -10.08
C ILE A 114 28.85 -13.76 -8.99
N ILE A 115 29.76 -14.22 -8.14
CA ILE A 115 29.45 -15.15 -7.04
C ILE A 115 28.50 -14.51 -6.03
N GLN A 116 28.70 -13.24 -5.70
CA GLN A 116 27.83 -12.49 -4.81
C GLN A 116 26.45 -12.25 -5.45
N LYS A 117 26.36 -12.00 -6.76
CA LYS A 117 25.07 -11.88 -7.47
C LYS A 117 24.23 -13.14 -7.36
N ILE A 118 24.84 -14.31 -7.56
CA ILE A 118 24.16 -15.61 -7.45
C ILE A 118 23.66 -15.84 -6.02
N LEU A 119 24.48 -15.52 -5.01
CA LEU A 119 24.08 -15.62 -3.59
C LEU A 119 22.92 -14.69 -3.23
N TRP A 120 22.92 -13.46 -3.73
CA TRP A 120 21.83 -12.51 -3.53
C TRP A 120 20.52 -13.01 -4.15
N ILE A 121 20.56 -13.43 -5.42
CA ILE A 121 19.38 -13.94 -6.13
C ILE A 121 18.84 -15.21 -5.47
N GLY A 122 19.72 -16.18 -5.19
CA GLY A 122 19.33 -17.44 -4.56
C GLY A 122 18.73 -17.24 -3.16
N GLY A 123 19.29 -16.31 -2.39
CA GLY A 123 18.71 -15.97 -1.09
C GLY A 123 17.36 -15.25 -1.21
N LEU A 124 17.22 -14.31 -2.14
CA LEU A 124 15.94 -13.61 -2.35
C LEU A 124 14.81 -14.59 -2.73
N ILE A 125 15.12 -15.58 -3.57
CA ILE A 125 14.19 -16.68 -3.92
C ILE A 125 13.84 -17.51 -2.69
N LEU A 126 14.82 -17.87 -1.85
CA LEU A 126 14.58 -18.69 -0.66
C LEU A 126 13.72 -17.96 0.38
N VAL A 127 13.97 -16.66 0.59
CA VAL A 127 13.16 -15.79 1.44
C VAL A 127 11.74 -15.66 0.89
N PHE A 128 11.60 -15.47 -0.42
CA PHE A 128 10.29 -15.41 -1.07
C PHE A 128 9.50 -16.69 -0.86
N ILE A 129 10.11 -17.87 -1.09
CA ILE A 129 9.48 -19.17 -0.85
C ILE A 129 9.11 -19.34 0.63
N ALA A 130 10.01 -19.00 1.56
CA ALA A 130 9.72 -19.10 3.00
C ALA A 130 8.56 -18.19 3.43
N SER A 131 8.50 -16.97 2.86
CA SER A 131 7.39 -16.04 3.13
C SER A 131 6.05 -16.55 2.60
N LEU A 132 6.04 -17.14 1.39
CA LEU A 132 4.85 -17.79 0.82
C LEU A 132 4.42 -19.00 1.64
N MET A 133 5.35 -19.79 2.16
CA MET A 133 5.02 -20.93 3.01
C MET A 133 4.49 -20.52 4.38
N PHE A 134 4.96 -19.40 4.94
CA PHE A 134 4.47 -18.89 6.21
C PHE A 134 3.08 -18.25 6.08
N PHE A 135 2.85 -17.48 5.00
CA PHE A 135 1.57 -16.80 4.76
C PHE A 135 0.51 -17.68 4.09
N GLY A 136 0.88 -18.63 3.24
CA GLY A 136 -0.06 -19.58 2.63
C GLY A 136 -0.54 -20.69 3.58
N LEU A 137 -0.02 -20.72 4.80
CA LEU A 137 -0.36 -21.68 5.85
C LEU A 137 -1.15 -21.04 7.01
N MET A 138 -1.32 -19.70 6.99
CA MET A 138 -2.29 -18.96 7.80
C MET A 138 -3.53 -18.63 6.96
#